data_AF-A0A820A0G0-F1
#
_entry.id   AF-A0A820A0G0-F1
#
_cell.length_a   1.000
_cell.length_b   1.000
_cell.length_c   1.000
_cell.angle_alpha   90.00
_cell.angle_beta   90.00
_cell.angle_gamma   90.00
#
_symmetry.space_group_name_H-M   'P 1'
#
loop_
_entity.id
_entity.type
_entity.pdbx_description
1 polymer ?
#
loop_
_entity_poly.entity_id
_entity_poly.type
_entity_poly.pdbx_seq_one_letter_code
_entity_poly.pdbx_strand_id
1 'polypeptide(L)'
;MAMTNNKTQCVICNKDKITYLCEGCFKNFCLIDLTRHRQLLNEELRHIIDDYDQFKERFGEQKPNPHDLSLINEINQWEMDSVIKIQQKARDCR
;
A
#
# COMPACT_ATOMS: atom_id res chain seq x y z
N MET A 1 41.09 14.79 8.47
CA MET A 1 39.68 15.06 8.83
C MET A 1 39.47 14.60 10.26
N ALA A 2 39.05 15.49 11.15
CA ALA A 2 38.95 15.23 12.58
C ALA A 2 37.84 14.21 12.88
N MET A 3 38.18 13.12 13.57
CA MET A 3 37.20 12.20 14.16
C MET A 3 36.61 12.88 15.40
N THR A 4 35.48 13.56 15.24
CA THR A 4 34.74 14.07 16.38
C THR A 4 34.15 12.89 17.14
N ASN A 5 34.80 12.50 18.23
CA ASN A 5 34.24 11.58 19.22
C ASN A 5 33.10 12.28 19.99
N ASN A 6 32.04 12.66 19.27
CA ASN A 6 30.84 13.23 19.87
C ASN A 6 30.09 12.08 20.52
N LYS A 7 30.34 11.86 21.81
CA LYS A 7 29.48 11.03 22.65
C LYS A 7 28.12 11.73 22.71
N THR A 8 27.24 11.39 21.79
CA THR A 8 25.85 11.86 21.76
C THR A 8 24.97 10.87 22.52
N GLN A 9 23.85 11.36 23.03
CA GLN A 9 22.93 10.56 23.81
C GLN A 9 22.14 9.61 22.90
N CYS A 10 22.06 8.34 23.25
CA CYS A 10 21.19 7.39 22.55
C CYS A 10 19.73 7.68 22.87
N VAL A 11 18.88 7.78 21.83
CA VAL A 11 17.44 8.07 21.99
C VAL A 11 16.64 6.99 22.73
N ILE A 12 17.14 5.76 22.80
CA ILE A 12 16.43 4.63 23.43
C ILE A 12 16.85 4.45 24.88
N CYS A 13 18.16 4.32 25.14
CA CYS A 13 18.64 4.05 26.49
C CYS A 13 19.06 5.31 27.27
N ASN A 14 19.01 6.49 26.66
CA ASN A 14 19.37 7.79 27.25
C ASN A 14 20.79 7.86 27.85
N LYS A 15 21.68 6.96 27.45
CA LYS A 15 23.08 6.92 27.89
C LYS A 15 23.99 7.62 26.88
N ASP A 16 24.93 8.40 27.38
CA ASP A 16 25.99 9.01 26.57
C ASP A 16 27.00 7.94 26.16
N LYS A 17 27.01 7.63 24.87
CA LYS A 17 27.85 6.59 24.28
C LYS A 17 28.28 7.02 22.88
N ILE A 18 29.13 6.21 22.25
CA ILE A 18 29.29 6.30 20.80
C ILE A 18 27.94 5.94 20.18
N THR A 19 27.35 6.88 19.45
CA THR A 19 26.09 6.68 18.75
C THR A 19 26.28 6.84 17.25
N TYR A 20 25.37 6.23 16.52
CA TYR A 20 25.29 6.24 15.07
C TYR A 20 23.96 6.84 14.67
N LEU A 21 23.97 7.69 13.65
CA LEU A 21 22.78 8.27 13.07
C LEU A 21 22.09 7.23 12.18
N CYS A 22 20.79 6.99 12.41
CA CYS A 22 19.94 6.36 11.42
C CYS A 22 19.43 7.45 10.47
N GLU A 23 19.88 7.46 9.23
CA GLU A 23 19.52 8.50 8.24
C GLU A 23 18.03 8.50 7.89
N GLY A 24 17.37 7.34 7.93
CA GLY A 24 15.93 7.24 7.67
C GLY A 24 15.08 7.84 8.79
N CYS A 25 15.49 7.67 10.05
CA CYS A 25 14.73 8.16 11.21
C CYS A 25 15.26 9.49 11.78
N PHE A 26 16.39 9.97 11.28
CA PHE A 26 17.13 11.13 11.79
C PHE A 26 17.36 11.10 13.31
N LYS A 27 17.63 9.90 13.87
CA LYS A 27 17.82 9.67 15.31
C LYS A 27 19.16 8.99 15.59
N ASN A 28 19.77 9.33 16.74
CA ASN A 28 21.03 8.77 17.19
C ASN A 28 20.80 7.57 18.12
N PHE A 29 21.45 6.45 17.81
CA PHE A 29 21.33 5.19 18.55
C PHE A 29 22.70 4.65 18.95
N CYS A 30 22.80 4.01 20.12
CA CYS A 30 23.97 3.18 20.39
C CYS A 30 23.94 1.92 19.49
N LEU A 31 25.07 1.25 19.28
CA LEU A 31 25.17 0.12 18.36
C LEU A 31 24.12 -0.99 18.63
N ILE A 32 23.87 -1.29 19.90
CA ILE A 32 22.90 -2.31 20.33
C ILE A 32 21.48 -1.89 19.94
N ASP A 33 21.08 -0.67 20.32
CA ASP A 33 19.74 -0.15 20.05
C ASP A 33 19.51 0.08 18.56
N LEU A 34 20.56 0.46 17.81
CA LEU A 34 20.51 0.57 16.35
C LEU A 34 20.23 -0.79 15.70
N THR A 35 20.90 -1.84 16.17
CA THR A 35 20.72 -3.20 15.64
C THR A 35 19.31 -3.70 15.91
N ARG A 36 18.82 -3.52 17.15
CA ARG A 36 17.45 -3.84 17.52
C ARG A 36 16.43 -3.04 16.70
N HIS A 37 16.67 -1.73 16.52
CA HIS A 37 15.82 -0.87 15.70
C HIS A 37 15.71 -1.38 14.26
N ARG A 38 16.83 -1.79 13.64
CA ARG A 38 16.84 -2.38 12.29
C ARG A 38 16.11 -3.71 12.23
N GLN A 39 16.23 -4.55 13.27
CA GLN A 39 15.50 -5.81 13.34
C GLN A 39 13.97 -5.58 13.38
N LEU A 40 13.52 -4.65 14.21
CA LEU A 40 12.09 -4.28 14.28
C LEU A 40 11.58 -3.76 12.94
N LEU A 41 12.33 -2.88 12.27
CA LEU A 41 11.94 -2.39 10.94
C LEU A 41 11.84 -3.51 9.90
N ASN A 42 12.73 -4.50 9.95
CA ASN A 42 12.67 -5.65 9.04
C ASN A 42 11.46 -6.54 9.31
N GLU A 43 11.06 -6.68 10.58
CA GLU A 43 9.87 -7.44 10.98
C GLU A 43 8.60 -6.72 10.52
N GLU A 44 8.49 -5.41 10.77
CA GLU A 44 7.39 -4.58 10.26
C GLU A 44 7.28 -4.63 8.73
N LEU A 45 8.41 -4.55 8.02
CA LEU A 45 8.43 -4.66 6.56
C LEU A 45 7.95 -6.03 6.09
N ARG A 46 8.33 -7.11 6.78
CA ARG A 46 7.87 -8.46 6.45
C ARG A 46 6.35 -8.57 6.58
N HIS A 47 5.78 -8.02 7.66
CA HIS A 47 4.33 -7.98 7.83
C HIS A 47 3.62 -7.23 6.70
N ILE A 48 4.16 -6.10 6.24
CA ILE A 48 3.60 -5.36 5.11
C ILE A 48 3.63 -6.19 3.82
N ILE A 49 4.72 -6.93 3.59
CA ILE A 49 4.86 -7.82 2.42
C ILE A 49 3.84 -8.96 2.50
N ASP A 50 3.71 -9.60 3.66
CA ASP A 50 2.77 -10.69 3.88
C ASP A 50 1.30 -10.22 3.71
N ASP A 51 0.97 -9.02 4.18
CA ASP A 51 -0.34 -8.41 4.00
C ASP A 51 -0.64 -8.09 2.52
N TYR A 52 0.38 -7.60 1.80
CA TYR A 52 0.28 -7.34 0.37
C TYR A 52 0.05 -8.62 -0.43
N ASP A 53 0.78 -9.69 -0.12
CA ASP A 53 0.62 -10.99 -0.80
C ASP A 53 -0.76 -11.59 -0.53
N GLN A 54 -1.25 -11.55 0.71
CA GLN A 54 -2.62 -11.96 1.05
C GLN A 54 -3.69 -11.10 0.36
N PHE A 55 -3.45 -9.78 0.23
CA PHE A 55 -4.36 -8.92 -0.52
C PHE A 55 -4.39 -9.29 -2.00
N LYS A 56 -3.22 -9.50 -2.61
CA LYS A 56 -3.09 -9.90 -4.01
C LYS A 56 -3.75 -11.24 -4.29
N GLU A 57 -3.60 -12.21 -3.39
CA GLU A 57 -4.28 -13.52 -3.48
C GLU A 57 -5.80 -13.34 -3.45
N ARG A 58 -6.34 -12.65 -2.44
CA ARG A 58 -7.78 -12.34 -2.36
C ARG A 58 -8.31 -11.59 -3.57
N PHE A 59 -7.51 -10.71 -4.18
CA PHE A 59 -7.91 -9.97 -5.37
C PHE A 59 -7.82 -10.81 -6.64
N GLY A 60 -6.83 -11.71 -6.75
CA GLY A 60 -6.70 -12.64 -7.86
C GLY A 60 -7.72 -13.78 -7.83
N GLU A 61 -8.16 -14.18 -6.63
CA GLU A 61 -9.25 -15.16 -6.41
C GLU A 61 -10.64 -14.57 -6.67
N GLN A 62 -10.80 -13.25 -6.55
CA GLN A 62 -11.95 -12.51 -7.08
C GLN A 62 -11.90 -12.48 -8.61
N LYS A 63 -12.03 -13.65 -9.25
CA LYS A 63 -12.51 -13.70 -10.63
C LYS A 63 -13.87 -12.99 -10.65
N PRO A 64 -14.12 -12.07 -11.59
CA PRO A 64 -15.42 -11.44 -11.69
C PRO A 64 -16.46 -12.54 -11.73
N ASN A 65 -17.44 -12.47 -10.81
CA ASN A 65 -18.49 -13.47 -10.76
C ASN A 65 -19.11 -13.51 -12.16
N PRO A 66 -19.26 -14.69 -12.80
CA PRO A 66 -19.95 -14.79 -14.07
C PRO A 66 -21.32 -14.08 -14.06
N HIS A 67 -21.94 -14.01 -12.88
CA HIS A 67 -23.16 -13.24 -12.64
C HIS A 67 -22.97 -11.72 -12.78
N ASP A 68 -21.88 -11.14 -12.26
CA ASP A 68 -21.60 -9.70 -12.41
C ASP A 68 -21.31 -9.34 -13.87
N LEU A 69 -20.64 -10.24 -14.60
CA LEU A 69 -20.45 -10.11 -16.05
C LEU A 69 -21.79 -10.23 -16.81
N SER A 70 -22.71 -11.10 -16.36
CA SER A 70 -24.06 -11.21 -16.91
C SER A 70 -24.86 -9.92 -16.71
N LEU A 71 -24.85 -9.36 -15.49
CA LEU A 71 -25.57 -8.13 -15.17
C LEU A 71 -25.05 -6.94 -16.00
N ILE A 72 -23.73 -6.81 -16.17
CA ILE A 72 -23.14 -5.78 -17.04
C ILE A 72 -23.60 -5.94 -18.49
N ASN A 73 -23.66 -7.18 -18.99
CA ASN A 73 -24.16 -7.45 -20.34
C ASN A 73 -25.65 -7.11 -20.50
N GLU A 74 -26.47 -7.43 -19.50
CA GLU A 74 -27.90 -7.09 -19.49
C GLU A 74 -28.13 -5.57 -19.48
N ILE A 75 -27.34 -4.83 -18.69
CA ILE A 75 -27.39 -3.36 -18.66
C ILE A 75 -27.02 -2.78 -20.03
N ASN A 76 -25.95 -3.28 -20.65
CA ASN A 76 -25.52 -2.84 -21.98
C ASN A 76 -26.60 -3.09 -23.05
N GLN A 77 -27.26 -4.25 -23.01
CA GLN A 77 -28.38 -4.54 -23.92
C GLN A 77 -29.56 -3.60 -23.69
N TRP A 78 -29.93 -3.37 -22.43
CA TRP A 78 -31.02 -2.45 -22.09
C TRP A 78 -30.74 -1.02 -22.56
N GLU A 79 -29.50 -0.55 -22.44
CA GLU A 79 -29.09 0.77 -22.92
C GLU A 79 -29.20 0.88 -24.45
N MET A 80 -28.69 -0.11 -25.18
CA MET A 80 -28.79 -0.17 -26.64
C MET A 80 -30.26 -0.15 -27.11
N ASP A 81 -31.10 -0.99 -26.51
CA ASP A 81 -32.53 -1.06 -26.83
C ASP A 81 -33.23 0.27 -26.54
N SER A 82 -32.88 0.93 -25.44
CA SER A 82 -33.45 2.21 -25.05
C SER A 82 -33.07 3.31 -26.05
N VAL A 83 -31.80 3.36 -26.48
CA VAL A 83 -31.34 4.29 -27.51
C VAL A 83 -32.10 4.07 -28.82
N ILE A 84 -32.26 2.82 -29.26
CA ILE A 84 -33.01 2.49 -30.48
C ILE A 84 -34.46 2.97 -30.39
N LYS A 85 -35.14 2.72 -29.26
CA LYS A 85 -36.52 3.16 -29.03
C LYS A 85 -36.66 4.68 -29.07
N ILE A 86 -35.74 5.40 -28.43
CA ILE A 86 -35.73 6.87 -28.44
C ILE A 86 -35.54 7.39 -29.86
N GLN A 87 -34.59 6.83 -30.62
CA GLN A 87 -34.35 7.22 -32.00
C GLN A 87 -35.53 6.93 -32.92
N GLN A 88 -36.18 5.78 -32.77
CA GLN A 88 -37.40 5.45 -33.52
C GLN A 88 -38.49 6.46 -33.21
N LYS A 89 -38.75 6.73 -31.92
CA LYS A 89 -39.79 7.68 -31.53
C LYS A 89 -39.50 9.10 -32.02
N ALA A 90 -38.24 9.52 -32.00
CA ALA A 90 -37.81 10.82 -32.54
C ALA A 90 -37.99 10.92 -34.06
N ARG A 91 -37.84 9.81 -34.80
CA ARG A 91 -38.15 9.74 -36.25
C ARG A 91 -39.66 9.77 -36.51
N ASP A 92 -40.44 9.06 -35.71
CA ASP A 92 -41.90 8.98 -35.88
C ASP A 92 -42.62 10.29 -35.52
N CYS A 93 -41.99 11.14 -34.70
CA CYS A 93 -42.50 12.46 -34.32
C CYS A 93 -41.97 13.61 -35.20
N ARG A 94 -41.19 13.32 -36.25
CA ARG A 94 -40.74 14.28 -37.27
C ARG A 94 -41.73 14.32 -38.43
#